data_AF-A0A2G9RPK8-F1
#
_entry.id   AF-A0A2G9RPK8-F1
#
_cell.length_a   1.000
_cell.length_b   1.000
_cell.length_c   1.000
_cell.angle_alpha   90.00
_cell.angle_beta   90.00
_cell.angle_gamma   90.00
#
_symmetry.space_group_name_H-M   'P 1'
#
loop_
_entity.id
_entity.type
_entity.pdbx_description
1 polymer ?
#
loop_
_entity_poly.entity_id
_entity_poly.type
_entity_poly.pdbx_seq_one_letter_code
_entity_poly.pdbx_strand_id
1 'polypeptide(L)'
;MVLFHREVDVYRIFMAIFLMNSPKCMYLQELGVLDDSNTVYKLIGPVLVKQDLEEAKSTVEKRLQYINGEIKRYETMLKDLEQKSEQQRASLTKLQQEYQRTQIKGPVKA
;
A
#
# COMPACT_ATOMS: atom_id res chain seq x y z
N MET A 1 11.82 20.51 -38.95
CA MET A 1 11.52 19.38 -38.04
C MET A 1 11.90 19.76 -36.60
N VAL A 2 11.26 20.78 -36.02
CA VAL A 2 11.54 21.22 -34.62
C VAL A 2 10.24 21.66 -33.91
N LEU A 3 9.09 21.08 -34.27
CA LEU A 3 7.80 21.41 -33.65
C LEU A 3 7.11 20.23 -32.95
N PHE A 4 7.73 19.06 -32.91
CA PHE A 4 7.13 17.85 -32.32
C PHE A 4 7.63 17.49 -30.92
N HIS A 5 8.54 18.27 -30.33
CA HIS A 5 9.12 17.92 -29.02
C HIS A 5 8.39 18.55 -27.81
N ARG A 6 7.55 19.57 -28.02
CA ARG A 6 6.84 20.28 -26.94
C ARG A 6 5.46 19.69 -26.59
N GLU A 7 4.85 18.91 -27.47
CA GLU A 7 3.52 18.30 -27.23
C GLU A 7 3.59 17.00 -26.43
N VAL A 8 4.73 16.30 -26.42
CA VAL A 8 4.85 14.99 -25.76
C VAL A 8 5.03 15.11 -24.24
N ASP A 9 5.61 16.21 -23.76
CA ASP A 9 5.85 16.44 -22.33
C ASP A 9 4.56 16.66 -21.54
N VAL A 10 3.55 17.28 -22.17
CA VAL A 10 2.23 17.52 -21.57
C VAL A 10 1.51 16.19 -21.35
N TYR A 11 1.62 15.24 -22.29
CA TYR A 11 1.04 13.90 -22.16
C TYR A 11 1.82 13.01 -21.17
N ARG A 12 3.13 13.17 -21.02
CA ARG A 12 3.91 12.44 -20.00
C ARG A 12 3.55 12.88 -18.57
N ILE A 13 3.31 14.16 -18.35
CA ILE A 13 2.86 14.68 -17.05
C ILE A 13 1.38 14.31 -16.79
N PHE A 14 0.55 14.22 -17.84
CA PHE A 14 -0.86 13.79 -17.72
C PHE A 14 -1.01 12.35 -17.21
N MET A 15 -0.08 11.45 -17.57
CA MET A 15 -0.05 10.07 -17.07
C MET A 15 0.20 10.00 -15.55
N ALA A 16 0.96 10.94 -15.01
CA ALA A 16 1.47 10.91 -13.64
C ALA A 16 0.40 11.07 -12.55
N ILE A 17 -0.72 11.72 -12.85
CA ILE A 17 -1.81 11.94 -11.87
C ILE A 17 -2.88 10.86 -11.96
N PHE A 18 -3.12 10.33 -13.17
CA PHE A 18 -4.00 9.18 -13.35
C PHE A 18 -3.36 7.89 -12.77
N LEU A 19 -2.03 7.77 -12.88
CA LEU A 19 -1.22 6.71 -12.26
C LEU A 19 -1.06 6.82 -10.74
N MET A 20 -1.72 7.77 -10.07
CA MET A 20 -1.82 7.75 -8.60
C MET A 20 -2.59 6.50 -8.07
N ASN A 21 -3.10 5.67 -9.00
CA ASN A 21 -3.78 4.39 -8.75
C ASN A 21 -2.97 3.13 -9.16
N SER A 22 -1.72 3.23 -9.66
CA SER A 22 -0.90 2.07 -10.12
C SER A 22 0.63 2.38 -10.04
N PRO A 23 1.56 1.40 -10.21
CA PRO A 23 2.71 1.14 -9.33
C PRO A 23 3.60 2.35 -8.98
N LYS A 24 3.62 2.57 -7.66
CA LYS A 24 4.32 3.55 -6.80
C LYS A 24 5.77 3.93 -7.13
N CYS A 25 6.51 3.10 -7.86
CA CYS A 25 7.96 3.23 -8.01
C CYS A 25 8.34 4.13 -9.20
N MET A 26 7.52 4.17 -10.25
CA MET A 26 7.88 4.83 -11.50
C MET A 26 7.79 6.36 -11.40
N TYR A 27 6.92 6.87 -10.52
CA TYR A 27 6.60 8.29 -10.48
C TYR A 27 7.61 9.16 -9.72
N LEU A 28 8.23 8.63 -8.66
CA LEU A 28 9.35 9.31 -7.97
C LEU A 28 10.55 9.50 -8.91
N GLN A 29 10.79 8.50 -9.76
CA GLN A 29 11.88 8.54 -10.73
C GLN A 29 11.59 9.56 -11.84
N GLU A 30 10.36 9.61 -12.37
CA GLU A 30 9.96 10.62 -13.37
C GLU A 30 9.90 12.04 -12.78
N LEU A 31 9.50 12.22 -11.50
CA LEU A 31 9.52 13.51 -10.80
C LEU A 31 10.94 14.03 -10.52
N GLY A 32 11.91 13.13 -10.36
CA GLY A 32 13.32 13.50 -10.18
C GLY A 32 14.00 13.95 -11.48
N VAL A 33 13.40 13.68 -12.64
CA VAL A 33 13.91 14.07 -13.97
C VAL A 33 13.35 15.43 -14.41
N LEU A 34 12.36 15.98 -13.70
CA LEU A 34 11.76 17.28 -14.01
C LEU A 34 12.62 18.43 -13.48
N ASP A 35 13.09 19.29 -14.40
CA ASP A 35 13.78 20.55 -14.09
C ASP A 35 12.78 21.69 -13.85
N ASP A 36 13.23 22.79 -13.24
CA ASP A 36 12.39 23.98 -12.92
C ASP A 36 11.76 24.66 -14.15
N SER A 37 12.21 24.29 -15.35
CA SER A 37 11.62 24.74 -16.61
C SER A 37 10.29 24.06 -16.95
N ASN A 38 9.97 22.94 -16.30
CA ASN A 38 8.81 22.13 -16.57
C ASN A 38 7.59 22.60 -15.75
N THR A 39 6.44 22.68 -16.41
CA THR A 39 5.19 23.08 -15.75
C THR A 39 4.35 21.85 -15.41
N VAL A 40 3.98 21.71 -14.13
CA VAL A 40 3.11 20.63 -13.64
C VAL A 40 1.66 21.08 -13.67
N TYR A 41 0.76 20.16 -14.06
CA TYR A 41 -0.68 20.38 -14.06
C TYR A 41 -1.39 19.25 -13.32
N LYS A 42 -2.41 19.61 -12.55
CA LYS A 42 -3.31 18.72 -11.84
C LYS A 42 -4.64 18.57 -12.54
N LEU A 43 -5.04 17.34 -12.84
CA LEU A 43 -6.37 17.04 -13.36
C LEU A 43 -7.40 17.04 -12.23
N ILE A 44 -8.39 17.91 -12.33
CA ILE A 44 -9.54 18.01 -11.43
C ILE A 44 -10.81 17.94 -12.28
N GLY A 45 -11.48 16.79 -12.26
CA GLY A 45 -12.60 16.52 -13.16
C GLY A 45 -12.16 16.60 -14.64
N PRO A 46 -12.88 17.33 -15.51
CA PRO A 46 -12.46 17.52 -16.90
C PRO A 46 -11.41 18.62 -17.10
N VAL A 47 -10.89 19.25 -16.04
CA VAL A 47 -10.06 20.47 -16.13
C VAL A 47 -8.64 20.22 -15.64
N LEU A 48 -7.66 20.82 -16.32
CA LEU A 48 -6.26 20.89 -15.90
C LEU A 48 -5.97 22.21 -15.19
N VAL A 49 -5.42 22.12 -13.97
CA VAL A 49 -5.05 23.27 -13.15
C VAL A 49 -3.55 23.28 -12.96
N LYS A 50 -2.89 24.41 -13.22
CA LYS A 50 -1.43 24.53 -12.98
C LYS A 50 -1.14 24.29 -11.50
N GLN A 51 -0.15 23.44 -11.22
CA GLN A 51 0.31 23.14 -9.87
C GLN A 51 1.81 23.42 -9.77
N ASP A 52 2.23 23.88 -8.60
CA ASP A 52 3.64 24.05 -8.30
C ASP A 52 4.36 22.69 -8.21
N LEU A 53 5.60 22.62 -8.72
CA LEU A 53 6.39 21.40 -8.77
C LEU A 53 6.72 20.89 -7.36
N GLU A 54 7.07 21.78 -6.43
CA GLU A 54 7.42 21.41 -5.05
C GLU A 54 6.18 20.98 -4.27
N GLU A 55 5.04 21.63 -4.50
CA GLU A 55 3.76 21.20 -3.92
C GLU A 55 3.34 19.81 -4.42
N ALA A 56 3.54 19.53 -5.72
CA ALA A 56 3.29 18.22 -6.31
C ALA A 56 4.18 17.16 -5.67
N LYS A 57 5.50 17.39 -5.59
CA LYS A 57 6.46 16.49 -4.93
C LYS A 57 6.08 16.22 -3.46
N SER A 58 5.79 17.26 -2.69
CA SER A 58 5.43 17.13 -1.27
C SER A 58 4.13 16.35 -1.06
N THR A 59 3.12 16.58 -1.90
CA THR A 59 1.83 15.86 -1.83
C THR A 59 2.03 14.36 -2.04
N VAL A 60 2.91 14.02 -2.97
CA VAL A 60 3.19 12.65 -3.38
C VAL A 60 3.99 11.96 -2.30
N GLU A 61 5.05 12.61 -1.80
CA GLU A 61 5.84 12.10 -0.68
C GLU A 61 4.95 11.81 0.55
N LYS A 62 4.06 12.73 0.93
CA LYS A 62 3.12 12.52 2.03
C LYS A 62 2.20 11.33 1.79
N ARG A 63 1.67 11.16 0.58
CA ARG A 63 0.84 9.99 0.23
C ARG A 63 1.64 8.69 0.29
N LEU A 64 2.90 8.70 -0.15
CA LEU A 64 3.78 7.55 -0.08
C LEU A 64 4.04 7.15 1.38
N GLN A 65 4.40 8.12 2.22
CA GLN A 65 4.60 7.93 3.66
C GLN A 65 3.34 7.35 4.32
N TYR A 66 2.17 7.91 4.02
CA TYR A 66 0.89 7.41 4.54
C TYR A 66 0.64 5.96 4.14
N ILE A 67 0.71 5.63 2.85
CA ILE A 67 0.45 4.26 2.38
C ILE A 67 1.49 3.28 2.95
N ASN A 68 2.76 3.68 3.05
CA ASN A 68 3.79 2.83 3.66
C ASN A 68 3.54 2.62 5.16
N GLY A 69 3.03 3.64 5.86
CA GLY A 69 2.56 3.51 7.25
C GLY A 69 1.41 2.52 7.38
N GLU A 70 0.42 2.61 6.49
CA GLU A 70 -0.72 1.67 6.47
C GLU A 70 -0.27 0.23 6.19
N ILE A 71 0.65 0.01 5.24
CA ILE A 71 1.23 -1.31 4.97
C ILE A 71 1.84 -1.89 6.27
N LYS A 72 2.71 -1.13 6.95
CA LYS A 72 3.32 -1.59 8.21
C LYS A 72 2.29 -1.88 9.29
N ARG A 73 1.21 -1.08 9.37
CA ARG A 73 0.11 -1.31 10.31
C ARG A 73 -0.60 -2.63 10.01
N TYR A 74 -0.90 -2.90 8.74
CA TYR A 74 -1.51 -4.15 8.32
C TYR A 74 -0.60 -5.36 8.53
N GLU A 75 0.71 -5.25 8.26
CA GLU A 75 1.68 -6.30 8.56
C GLU A 75 1.75 -6.63 10.05
N THR A 76 1.69 -5.61 10.91
CA THR A 76 1.66 -5.80 12.36
C THR A 76 0.37 -6.49 12.79
N MET A 77 -0.79 -6.01 12.31
CA MET A 77 -2.09 -6.61 12.60
C MET A 77 -2.17 -8.07 12.13
N LEU A 78 -1.59 -8.38 10.96
CA LEU A 78 -1.54 -9.74 10.44
C LEU A 78 -0.72 -10.66 11.37
N LYS A 79 0.47 -10.22 11.79
CA LYS A 79 1.31 -10.98 12.73
C LYS A 79 0.60 -11.24 14.06
N ASP A 80 -0.08 -10.23 14.60
CA ASP A 80 -0.81 -10.37 15.86
C ASP A 80 -1.96 -11.38 15.73
N LEU A 81 -2.68 -11.36 14.60
CA LEU A 81 -3.75 -12.32 14.31
C LEU A 81 -3.21 -13.74 14.12
N GLU A 82 -2.08 -13.91 13.42
CA GLU A 82 -1.41 -15.21 13.27
C GLU A 82 -0.99 -15.78 14.62
N GLN A 83 -0.38 -14.98 15.49
CA GLN A 83 -0.01 -15.40 16.84
C GLN A 83 -1.23 -15.81 17.67
N LYS A 84 -2.32 -15.03 17.60
CA LYS A 84 -3.56 -15.33 18.32
C LYS A 84 -4.20 -16.62 17.82
N SER A 85 -4.18 -16.85 16.50
CA SER A 85 -4.66 -18.08 15.88
C SER A 85 -3.86 -19.30 16.37
N GLU A 86 -2.53 -19.20 16.41
CA GLU A 86 -1.68 -20.30 16.88
C GLU A 86 -1.89 -20.58 18.38
N GLN A 87 -2.05 -19.56 19.21
CA GLN A 87 -2.36 -19.73 20.64
C GLN A 87 -3.71 -20.43 20.85
N GLN A 88 -4.73 -20.07 20.08
CA GLN A 88 -6.04 -20.72 20.13
C GLN A 88 -5.95 -22.18 19.68
N ARG A 89 -5.22 -22.45 18.59
CA ARG A 89 -4.97 -23.81 18.10
C ARG A 89 -4.27 -24.67 19.15
N ALA A 90 -3.21 -24.17 19.78
CA ALA A 90 -2.50 -24.86 20.84
C ALA A 90 -3.40 -25.15 22.05
N SER A 91 -4.25 -24.19 22.43
CA SER A 91 -5.22 -24.36 23.54
C SER A 91 -6.27 -25.42 23.22
N LEU A 92 -6.80 -25.42 22.00
CA LEU A 92 -7.74 -26.46 21.53
C LEU A 92 -7.10 -27.84 21.53
N THR A 93 -5.86 -27.97 21.05
CA THR A 93 -5.14 -29.26 21.06
C THR A 93 -4.92 -29.77 22.48
N LYS A 94 -4.52 -28.90 23.42
CA LYS A 94 -4.38 -29.28 24.85
C LYS A 94 -5.70 -29.77 25.42
N LEU A 95 -6.78 -29.04 25.20
CA LEU A 95 -8.10 -29.42 25.70
C LEU A 95 -8.59 -30.75 25.10
N GLN A 96 -8.36 -30.98 23.80
CA GLN A 96 -8.66 -32.26 23.14
C GLN A 96 -7.87 -33.42 23.76
N GLN A 97 -6.59 -33.22 24.07
CA GLN A 97 -5.75 -34.23 24.73
C GLN A 97 -6.23 -34.52 26.16
N GLU A 98 -6.57 -33.51 26.93
CA GLU A 98 -7.13 -33.66 28.29
C GLU A 98 -8.47 -34.40 28.27
N TYR A 99 -9.34 -34.07 27.31
CA TYR A 99 -10.61 -34.76 27.12
C TYR A 99 -10.41 -36.24 26.82
N GLN A 100 -9.52 -36.59 25.88
CA GLN A 100 -9.20 -37.98 25.56
C GLN A 100 -8.61 -38.73 26.78
N ARG A 101 -7.68 -38.11 27.52
CA ARG A 101 -7.12 -38.71 28.74
C ARG A 101 -8.18 -38.99 29.81
N THR A 102 -9.17 -38.11 29.93
CA THR A 102 -10.25 -38.23 30.92
C THR A 102 -11.26 -39.31 30.49
N GLN A 103 -11.59 -39.38 29.19
CA GLN A 103 -12.48 -40.41 28.63
C GLN A 103 -11.86 -41.82 28.69
N ILE A 104 -10.54 -41.95 28.55
CA ILE A 104 -9.85 -43.25 28.72
C ILE A 104 -9.80 -43.68 30.20
N LYS A 105 -9.99 -42.75 31.16
CA LYS A 105 -9.83 -42.99 32.60
C LYS A 105 -11.15 -43.14 33.41
N GLY A 106 -12.31 -43.31 32.78
CA GLY A 106 -13.49 -43.73 33.55
C GLY A 106 -14.71 -44.20 32.74
N PRO A 107 -15.56 -45.09 33.30
CA PRO A 107 -15.25 -46.32 34.03
C PRO A 107 -15.30 -47.53 33.08
N VAL A 108 -14.36 -48.47 33.25
CA VAL A 108 -14.58 -49.86 32.85
C VAL A 108 -15.71 -50.38 33.73
N LYS A 109 -16.96 -50.34 33.26
CA LYS A 109 -18.07 -51.03 33.93
C LYS A 109 -17.94 -52.52 33.61
N ALA A 110 -17.73 -53.27 34.69
CA ALA A 110 -17.95 -54.70 34.80
C ALA A 110 -19.41 -55.08 34.50
#